data_AF-I3R7U6-F1
#
_entry.id   AF-I3R7U6-F1
#
_cell.length_a   1.000
_cell.length_b   1.000
_cell.length_c   1.000
_cell.angle_alpha   90.00
_cell.angle_beta   90.00
_cell.angle_gamma   90.00
#
_symmetry.space_group_name_H-M   'P 1'
#
loop_
_entity.id
_entity.type
_entity.pdbx_description
1 polymer ?
#
loop_
_entity_poly.entity_id
_entity_poly.type
_entity_poly.pdbx_seq_one_letter_code
_entity_poly.pdbx_strand_id
1 'polypeptide(L)'
;MGTRSVSVVSSPETQSGDWRFWAVAAARSPRVLVFATLAVVSLGLLPLYESIWWWDIAMHSTNSAVIVAWSFRFRYTPLSALVLLFGIGVGWEFLEAMTPHFALMAGDSIDTAGDIVSNTAGWFVATLIRRRVRRLDS
;
A
#
# COMPACT_ATOMS: atom_id res chain seq x y z
N MET A 1 -45.44 -17.68 29.39
CA MET A 1 -44.58 -16.49 29.51
C MET A 1 -43.16 -16.95 29.20
N GLY A 2 -42.76 -16.92 27.92
CA GLY A 2 -41.47 -17.45 27.46
C GLY A 2 -40.45 -16.32 27.35
N THR A 3 -39.40 -16.37 28.15
CA THR A 3 -38.25 -15.46 28.07
C THR A 3 -37.47 -15.76 26.79
N ARG A 4 -37.60 -14.92 25.76
CA ARG A 4 -36.70 -14.93 24.61
C ARG A 4 -35.33 -14.47 25.11
N SER A 5 -34.38 -15.41 25.21
CA SER A 5 -32.96 -15.09 25.29
C SER A 5 -32.56 -14.35 24.02
N VAL A 6 -32.45 -13.03 24.14
CA VAL A 6 -31.81 -12.21 23.11
C VAL A 6 -30.33 -12.55 23.17
N SER A 7 -29.86 -13.35 22.21
CA SER A 7 -28.44 -13.46 21.94
C SER A 7 -27.98 -12.08 21.48
N VAL A 8 -27.34 -11.34 22.39
CA VAL A 8 -26.60 -10.13 22.04
C VAL A 8 -25.50 -10.60 21.09
N VAL A 9 -25.74 -10.44 19.79
CA VAL A 9 -24.69 -10.54 18.78
C VAL A 9 -23.78 -9.37 19.09
N SER A 10 -22.70 -9.64 19.79
CA SER A 10 -21.63 -8.69 20.04
C SER A 10 -21.04 -8.30 18.70
N SER A 11 -21.42 -7.13 18.19
CA SER A 11 -20.65 -6.45 17.15
C SER A 11 -19.19 -6.41 17.64
N PRO A 12 -18.21 -6.83 16.84
CA PRO A 12 -16.82 -6.70 17.23
C PRO A 12 -16.49 -5.20 17.23
N GLU A 13 -16.63 -4.55 18.38
CA GLU A 13 -16.01 -3.25 18.62
C GLU A 13 -14.51 -3.46 18.45
N THR A 14 -13.98 -3.07 17.30
CA THR A 14 -12.53 -2.95 17.08
C THR A 14 -11.99 -1.96 18.12
N GLN A 15 -11.53 -2.49 19.25
CA GLN A 15 -10.93 -1.71 20.34
C GLN A 15 -9.63 -1.05 19.87
N SER A 16 -9.26 0.07 20.49
CA SER A 16 -8.04 0.85 20.17
C SER A 16 -6.73 0.08 20.34
N GLY A 17 -6.74 -1.09 20.96
CA GLY A 17 -5.58 -2.00 21.04
C GLY A 17 -5.40 -2.90 19.82
N ASP A 18 -6.39 -3.00 18.93
CA ASP A 18 -6.31 -3.83 17.72
C ASP A 18 -5.61 -3.06 16.59
N TRP A 19 -4.61 -3.68 15.95
CA TRP A 19 -3.94 -3.12 14.77
C TRP A 19 -4.94 -2.78 13.66
N ARG A 20 -6.08 -3.49 13.62
CA ARG A 20 -7.16 -3.23 12.67
C ARG A 20 -7.79 -1.85 12.89
N PHE A 21 -8.00 -1.44 14.14
CA PHE A 21 -8.53 -0.10 14.47
C PHE A 21 -7.60 0.98 13.90
N TRP A 22 -6.29 0.84 14.15
CA TRP A 22 -5.30 1.80 13.65
C TRP A 22 -5.19 1.79 12.13
N ALA A 23 -5.28 0.63 11.48
CA ALA A 23 -5.30 0.52 10.02
C ALA A 23 -6.53 1.22 9.41
N VAL A 24 -7.72 1.05 10.00
CA VAL A 24 -8.94 1.74 9.56
C VAL A 24 -8.86 3.25 9.82
N ALA A 25 -8.43 3.65 11.02
CA ALA A 25 -8.29 5.06 11.38
C ALA A 25 -7.29 5.79 10.48
N ALA A 26 -6.14 5.16 10.19
CA ALA A 26 -5.15 5.66 9.26
C ALA A 26 -5.71 5.79 7.83
N ALA A 27 -6.38 4.74 7.32
CA ALA A 27 -6.96 4.75 5.98
C ALA A 27 -8.10 5.78 5.81
N ARG A 28 -8.83 6.11 6.88
CA ARG A 28 -9.89 7.13 6.85
C ARG A 28 -9.36 8.56 7.00
N SER A 29 -8.17 8.76 7.54
CA SER A 29 -7.56 10.07 7.75
C SER A 29 -6.79 10.54 6.51
N PRO A 30 -7.28 11.55 5.76
CA PRO A 30 -6.55 12.07 4.60
C PRO A 30 -5.19 12.67 4.98
N ARG A 31 -5.06 13.23 6.19
CA ARG A 31 -3.77 13.76 6.67
C ARG A 31 -2.72 12.66 6.80
N VAL A 32 -3.09 11.52 7.39
CA VAL A 32 -2.18 10.37 7.55
C VAL A 32 -1.77 9.81 6.18
N LEU A 33 -2.71 9.70 5.23
CA LEU A 33 -2.40 9.26 3.87
C LEU A 33 -1.47 10.23 3.13
N VAL A 34 -1.69 11.53 3.27
CA VAL A 34 -0.79 12.55 2.68
C VAL A 34 0.61 12.44 3.30
N PHE A 35 0.72 12.34 4.63
CA PHE A 35 2.02 12.14 5.29
C PHE A 35 2.71 10.86 4.85
N ALA A 36 1.98 9.74 4.75
CA ALA A 36 2.53 8.48 4.25
C ALA A 36 3.01 8.61 2.79
N THR A 37 2.26 9.32 1.95
CA THR A 37 2.64 9.58 0.56
C THR A 37 3.91 10.42 0.49
N LEU A 38 3.97 11.51 1.26
CA LEU A 38 5.16 12.36 1.33
C LEU A 38 6.38 11.59 1.85
N ALA A 39 6.20 10.73 2.84
CA ALA A 39 7.27 9.88 3.36
C ALA A 39 7.79 8.94 2.26
N VAL A 40 6.92 8.20 1.57
CA VAL A 40 7.32 7.31 0.46
C VAL A 40 8.01 8.08 -0.66
N VAL A 41 7.47 9.22 -1.09
CA VAL A 41 8.11 10.04 -2.12
C VAL A 41 9.49 10.53 -1.66
N SER A 42 9.60 10.97 -0.40
CA SER A 42 10.88 11.41 0.15
C SER A 42 11.90 10.27 0.19
N LEU A 43 11.46 9.07 0.57
CA LEU A 43 12.30 7.86 0.60
C LEU A 43 12.75 7.44 -0.80
N GLY A 44 11.90 7.58 -1.83
CA GLY A 44 12.25 7.29 -3.22
C GLY A 44 13.14 8.33 -3.88
N LEU A 45 13.17 9.56 -3.35
CA LEU A 45 14.03 10.64 -3.82
C LEU A 45 15.35 10.74 -3.04
N LEU A 46 15.56 9.90 -2.02
CA LEU A 46 16.81 9.89 -1.26
C LEU A 46 17.94 9.39 -2.16
N PRO A 47 19.04 10.15 -2.31
CA PRO A 47 20.22 9.65 -2.99
C PRO A 47 20.91 8.62 -2.08
N LEU A 48 20.73 7.34 -2.39
CA LEU A 48 21.51 6.24 -1.83
C LEU A 48 22.86 6.14 -2.56
N TYR A 49 23.97 6.27 -1.87
CA TYR A 49 25.30 6.15 -2.49
C TYR A 49 25.70 4.70 -2.82
N GLU A 50 24.94 3.74 -2.31
CA GLU A 50 25.10 2.30 -2.56
C GLU A 50 23.75 1.69 -2.92
N SER A 51 23.74 0.74 -3.86
CA SER A 51 22.55 -0.04 -4.20
C SER A 51 22.19 -0.94 -3.02
N ILE A 52 21.00 -0.71 -2.45
CA ILE A 52 20.46 -1.48 -1.33
C ILE A 52 19.20 -2.21 -1.80
N TRP A 53 19.35 -3.45 -2.25
CA TRP A 53 18.26 -4.26 -2.81
C TRP A 53 17.01 -4.37 -1.91
N TRP A 54 17.18 -4.42 -0.58
CA TRP A 54 16.03 -4.50 0.33
C TRP A 54 15.30 -3.16 0.48
N TRP A 55 15.99 -2.05 0.25
CA TRP A 55 15.39 -0.72 0.29
C TRP A 55 14.38 -0.56 -0.83
N ASP A 56 14.72 -1.09 -2.01
CA ASP A 56 13.90 -1.01 -3.20
C ASP A 56 12.60 -1.79 -3.04
N ILE A 57 12.71 -3.03 -2.56
CA ILE A 57 11.56 -3.87 -2.18
C ILE A 57 10.66 -3.12 -1.18
N ALA A 58 11.25 -2.48 -0.17
CA ALA A 58 10.50 -1.74 0.83
C ALA A 58 9.79 -0.51 0.23
N MET A 59 10.47 0.23 -0.66
CA MET A 59 9.94 1.39 -1.37
C MET A 59 8.76 1.00 -2.26
N HIS A 60 8.94 0.01 -3.13
CA HIS A 60 7.91 -0.50 -4.03
C HIS A 60 6.70 -1.08 -3.29
N SER A 61 6.96 -1.87 -2.23
CA SER A 61 5.90 -2.41 -1.38
C SER A 61 5.11 -1.31 -0.66
N THR A 62 5.79 -0.29 -0.15
CA THR A 62 5.14 0.82 0.60
C THR A 62 4.38 1.75 -0.33
N ASN A 63 4.93 2.07 -1.50
CA ASN A 63 4.25 2.83 -2.54
C ASN A 63 2.94 2.15 -2.96
N SER A 64 2.99 0.83 -3.19
CA SER A 64 1.81 0.01 -3.50
C SER A 64 0.75 0.07 -2.40
N ALA A 65 1.16 -0.03 -1.14
CA ALA A 65 0.25 0.06 -0.01
C ALA A 65 -0.44 1.44 0.06
N VAL A 66 0.29 2.53 -0.20
CA VAL A 66 -0.23 3.91 -0.23
C VAL A 66 -1.23 4.09 -1.37
N ILE A 67 -0.93 3.59 -2.58
CA ILE A 67 -1.83 3.65 -3.74
C ILE A 67 -3.14 2.90 -3.45
N VAL A 68 -3.06 1.72 -2.83
CA VAL A 68 -4.25 0.95 -2.44
C VAL A 68 -5.06 1.67 -1.37
N ALA A 69 -4.39 2.34 -0.41
CA ALA A 69 -5.06 3.11 0.63
C ALA A 69 -5.78 4.35 0.08
N TRP A 70 -5.18 5.08 -0.87
CA TRP A 70 -5.85 6.15 -1.61
C TRP A 70 -7.01 5.63 -2.45
N SER A 71 -6.82 4.50 -3.12
CA SER A 71 -7.87 3.84 -3.90
C SER A 71 -9.05 3.43 -3.02
N PHE A 72 -8.81 2.98 -1.78
CA PHE A 72 -9.86 2.73 -0.79
C PHE A 72 -10.65 4.00 -0.50
N ARG A 73 -9.96 5.11 -0.23
CA ARG A 73 -10.58 6.40 0.08
C ARG A 73 -11.45 6.92 -1.07
N PHE A 74 -10.99 6.82 -2.31
CA PHE A 74 -11.72 7.23 -3.51
C PHE A 74 -12.74 6.19 -4.01
N ARG A 75 -12.93 5.09 -3.28
CA ARG A 75 -13.84 3.98 -3.65
C ARG A 75 -13.49 3.30 -4.98
N TYR A 76 -12.24 3.39 -5.42
CA TYR A 76 -11.77 2.70 -6.60
C TYR A 76 -11.78 1.18 -6.43
N THR A 77 -11.93 0.51 -7.56
CA THR A 77 -11.85 -0.95 -7.61
C THR A 77 -10.41 -1.39 -7.38
N PRO A 78 -10.17 -2.60 -6.82
CA PRO A 78 -8.81 -3.15 -6.70
C PRO A 78 -8.07 -3.19 -8.05
N LEU A 79 -8.81 -3.39 -9.15
CA LEU A 79 -8.26 -3.40 -10.50
C LEU A 79 -7.75 -2.02 -10.92
N SER A 80 -8.52 -0.95 -10.66
CA SER A 80 -8.08 0.42 -10.94
C SER A 80 -6.81 0.78 -10.14
N ALA A 81 -6.71 0.32 -8.89
CA ALA A 81 -5.51 0.50 -8.07
C ALA A 81 -4.30 -0.25 -8.66
N LEU A 82 -4.52 -1.45 -9.20
CA LEU A 82 -3.49 -2.24 -9.87
C LEU A 82 -3.00 -1.57 -11.17
N VAL A 83 -3.92 -1.03 -11.97
CA VAL A 83 -3.57 -0.27 -13.19
C VAL A 83 -2.76 0.97 -12.85
N LEU A 84 -3.15 1.73 -11.81
CA LEU A 84 -2.38 2.88 -11.34
C LEU A 84 -0.98 2.48 -10.87
N LEU A 85 -0.88 1.37 -10.14
CA LEU A 85 0.39 0.85 -9.67
C LEU A 85 1.31 0.46 -10.83
N PHE A 86 0.82 -0.30 -11.80
CA PHE A 86 1.60 -0.65 -12.98
C PHE A 86 1.97 0.58 -13.80
N GLY A 87 1.08 1.55 -13.95
CA GLY A 87 1.38 2.81 -14.64
C GLY A 87 2.51 3.60 -13.97
N ILE A 88 2.51 3.66 -12.64
CA ILE A 88 3.59 4.30 -11.87
C ILE A 88 4.89 3.49 -12.00
N GLY A 89 4.83 2.15 -11.93
CA GLY A 89 5.99 1.28 -12.13
C GLY A 89 6.62 1.47 -13.52
N VAL A 90 5.83 1.45 -14.59
CA VAL A 90 6.32 1.70 -15.95
C VAL A 90 6.90 3.12 -16.09
N GLY A 91 6.27 4.12 -15.45
CA GLY A 91 6.79 5.48 -15.44
C GLY A 91 8.13 5.60 -14.71
N TRP A 92 8.32 4.81 -13.64
CA TRP A 92 9.56 4.74 -12.88
C TRP A 92 10.70 4.16 -13.74
N GLU A 93 10.51 2.98 -14.32
CA GLU A 93 11.46 2.34 -15.24
C GLU A 93 11.87 3.27 -16.40
N PHE A 94 10.89 4.00 -16.95
CA PHE A 94 11.15 4.97 -18.01
C PHE A 94 12.02 6.15 -17.53
N LEU A 95 11.78 6.66 -16.31
CA LEU A 95 12.60 7.69 -15.70
C LEU A 95 14.02 7.18 -15.46
N GLU A 96 14.19 5.97 -14.95
CA GLU A 96 15.51 5.36 -14.75
C GLU A 96 16.29 5.26 -16.05
N ALA A 97 15.66 4.77 -17.12
CA ALA A 97 16.27 4.69 -18.45
C ALA A 97 16.69 6.07 -18.99
N MET A 98 15.95 7.14 -18.65
CA MET A 98 16.24 8.51 -19.09
C MET A 98 17.25 9.22 -18.19
N THR A 99 17.42 8.80 -16.94
CA THR A 99 18.32 9.43 -15.96
C THR A 99 19.31 8.44 -15.35
N PRO A 100 20.21 7.82 -16.15
CA PRO A 100 21.14 6.78 -15.66
C PRO A 100 22.16 7.29 -14.64
N HIS A 101 22.29 8.61 -14.49
CA HIS A 101 23.18 9.24 -13.50
C HIS A 101 22.50 9.61 -12.18
N PHE A 102 21.16 9.56 -12.12
CA PHE A 102 20.37 9.96 -10.96
C PHE A 102 19.53 8.82 -10.39
N ALA A 103 19.25 7.78 -11.19
CA ALA A 103 18.60 6.56 -10.74
C ALA A 103 19.66 5.57 -10.24
N LEU A 104 19.51 5.18 -8.98
CA LEU A 104 20.53 4.47 -8.19
C LEU A 104 20.51 2.95 -8.34
N MET A 105 19.70 2.44 -9.26
CA MET A 105 19.96 1.19 -9.95
C MET A 105 19.64 1.45 -11.42
N ALA A 106 20.63 1.30 -12.30
CA ALA A 106 20.30 1.02 -13.68
C ALA A 106 19.85 -0.44 -13.67
N GLY A 107 18.56 -0.66 -13.45
CA GLY A 107 18.00 -1.99 -13.28
C GLY A 107 18.26 -2.83 -14.51
N ASP A 108 19.14 -3.83 -14.39
CA ASP A 108 19.09 -4.96 -15.32
C ASP A 108 17.70 -5.60 -15.18
N SER A 109 17.28 -6.39 -16.16
CA SER A 109 16.02 -7.15 -16.20
C SER A 109 15.62 -7.86 -14.90
N ILE A 110 16.59 -8.21 -14.04
CA ILE A 110 16.38 -8.81 -12.72
C ILE A 110 15.77 -7.82 -11.72
N ASP A 111 16.17 -6.56 -11.79
CA ASP A 111 15.75 -5.48 -10.90
C ASP A 111 14.29 -5.08 -11.19
N THR A 112 13.97 -4.82 -12.46
CA THR A 112 12.60 -4.62 -12.95
C THR A 112 11.67 -5.77 -12.55
N ALA A 113 12.15 -7.02 -12.61
CA ALA A 113 11.37 -8.17 -12.16
C ALA A 113 11.14 -8.14 -10.64
N GLY A 114 12.17 -7.76 -9.87
CA GLY A 114 12.07 -7.51 -8.43
C GLY A 114 11.02 -6.45 -8.10
N ASP A 115 10.99 -5.36 -8.85
CA ASP A 115 10.04 -4.26 -8.64
C ASP A 115 8.61 -4.67 -8.95
N ILE A 116 8.39 -5.37 -10.06
CA ILE A 116 7.07 -5.89 -10.41
C ILE A 116 6.57 -6.83 -9.31
N VAL A 117 7.42 -7.74 -8.82
CA VAL A 117 7.06 -8.66 -7.74
C VAL A 117 6.77 -7.92 -6.44
N SER A 118 7.61 -6.97 -6.06
CA SER A 118 7.49 -6.16 -4.84
C SER A 118 6.22 -5.31 -4.84
N ASN A 119 5.96 -4.63 -5.96
CA ASN A 119 4.75 -3.84 -6.15
C ASN A 119 3.50 -4.72 -6.08
N THR A 120 3.50 -5.85 -6.79
CA THR A 120 2.37 -6.79 -6.80
C THR A 120 2.12 -7.39 -5.41
N ALA A 121 3.17 -7.74 -4.67
CA ALA A 121 3.08 -8.26 -3.32
C ALA A 121 2.49 -7.22 -2.36
N GLY A 122 2.99 -5.98 -2.38
CA GLY A 122 2.45 -4.88 -1.57
C GLY A 122 0.96 -4.61 -1.87
N TRP A 123 0.59 -4.57 -3.16
CA TRP A 123 -0.81 -4.44 -3.58
C TRP A 123 -1.69 -5.59 -3.07
N PHE A 124 -1.20 -6.83 -3.17
CA PHE A 124 -1.94 -8.01 -2.74
C PHE A 124 -2.20 -7.99 -1.24
N VAL A 125 -1.16 -7.71 -0.44
CA VAL A 125 -1.28 -7.59 1.03
C VAL A 125 -2.26 -6.48 1.41
N ALA A 126 -2.12 -5.28 0.83
CA ALA A 126 -3.02 -4.16 1.11
C ALA A 126 -4.47 -4.47 0.73
N THR A 127 -4.68 -5.16 -0.40
CA THR A 127 -6.01 -5.61 -0.84
C THR A 127 -6.61 -6.66 0.08
N LEU A 128 -5.80 -7.61 0.59
CA LEU A 128 -6.24 -8.59 1.58
C LEU A 128 -6.64 -7.92 2.89
N ILE A 129 -5.83 -6.98 3.39
CA ILE A 129 -6.14 -6.19 4.59
C ILE A 129 -7.47 -5.45 4.39
N ARG A 130 -7.67 -4.79 3.24
CA ARG A 130 -8.94 -4.14 2.89
C ARG A 130 -10.12 -5.11 2.94
N ARG A 131 -9.99 -6.30 2.33
CA ARG A 131 -11.06 -7.31 2.32
C ARG A 131 -11.40 -7.78 3.73
N ARG A 132 -10.39 -7.98 4.58
CA ARG A 132 -10.55 -8.39 5.99
C ARG A 132 -11.26 -7.31 6.79
N VAL A 133 -10.87 -6.05 6.65
CA VAL A 133 -11.51 -4.90 7.30
C VAL A 133 -12.97 -4.76 6.86
N ARG A 134 -13.27 -4.81 5.56
CA ARG A 134 -14.65 -4.67 5.05
C ARG A 134 -15.62 -5.71 5.61
N ARG A 135 -15.17 -6.95 5.81
CA ARG A 135 -16.00 -8.02 6.38
C ARG A 135 -16.36 -7.80 7.85
N LEU A 136 -15.69 -6.89 8.54
CA LEU A 136 -15.95 -6.57 9.96
C LEU A 136 -16.84 -5.33 10.13
N ASP A 137 -16.88 -4.45 9.12
CA ASP A 137 -17.79 -3.30 9.06
C ASP A 137 -19.21 -3.66 8.56
N SER A 138 -19.45 -4.92 8.17
CA SER A 138 -20.73 -5.44 7.62
C SER A 138 -21.43 -6.35 8.62
#